data_AF-A0A929W207-F1
#
_entry.id   AF-A0A929W207-F1
#
_cell.length_a   1.000
_cell.length_b   1.000
_cell.length_c   1.000
_cell.angle_alpha   90.00
_cell.angle_beta   90.00
_cell.angle_gamma   90.00
#
_symmetry.space_group_name_H-M   'P 1'
#
loop_
_entity.id
_entity.type
_entity.pdbx_description
1 polymer ?
#
loop_
_entity_poly.entity_id
_entity_poly.type
_entity_poly.pdbx_seq_one_letter_code
_entity_poly.pdbx_strand_id
1 'polypeptide(L)'
;MRILHTLVIALTALGAVSCANDEKELFSLPAAERIDQVVKKDRAALEASPNGWKFDYFLGRSYSGPGVAMMVTFRNGKATMASDASDTAVFYTADYDVVKDQGPVLTFNTFLAPIHSLAGGMASFPEGRQGDYEFSILSTSADTIRLRGKKWGNEMMLTRNPIGLKQDSVIMGAIKMRENMITDSIYLCHGKDTIPGAAFDLDNRHFDIHGAVQLSSPMVFSPKGFTLAQPLHYKDQVYSDFTWNDSARTFSSADMTISFRIPETYKPQSFWIGKWSVKHRALRTLGRRPTYLTIYNERSVRNPQALRAVLEFNRTEYEIFVMYNRTTGTISIPAQTVEDPTKANYAILFVGTNGSQLLGKVDVPFTFQWDPDFEHATAVGATFEKSKATGMYGIGYKDELHQNTDAEGNPVTPIILLDLEYLRRAQ
;
A
#
# COMPACT_ATOMS: atom_id res chain seq x y z
N MET A 1 39.14 3.18 -80.07
CA MET A 1 37.67 3.41 -80.14
C MET A 1 36.82 2.13 -80.08
N ARG A 2 37.22 0.99 -80.67
CA ARG A 2 36.41 -0.25 -80.67
C ARG A 2 36.15 -0.89 -79.28
N ILE A 3 37.08 -0.76 -78.33
CA ILE A 3 36.97 -1.34 -76.98
C ILE A 3 36.04 -0.51 -76.08
N LEU A 4 36.00 0.82 -76.28
CA LEU A 4 35.13 1.72 -75.50
C LEU A 4 33.66 1.54 -75.88
N HIS A 5 33.36 1.24 -77.16
CA HIS A 5 31.99 1.01 -77.62
C HIS A 5 31.45 -0.36 -77.18
N THR A 6 32.31 -1.38 -77.06
CA THR A 6 31.93 -2.69 -76.52
C THR A 6 31.68 -2.63 -75.01
N LEU A 7 32.45 -1.82 -74.27
CA LEU A 7 32.23 -1.63 -72.83
C LEU A 7 30.91 -0.88 -72.53
N VAL A 8 30.55 0.11 -73.34
CA VAL A 8 29.31 0.89 -73.16
C VAL A 8 28.06 0.06 -73.48
N ILE A 9 28.12 -0.81 -74.50
CA ILE A 9 27.01 -1.72 -74.86
C ILE A 9 26.84 -2.84 -73.82
N ALA A 10 27.94 -3.33 -73.24
CA ALA A 10 27.88 -4.28 -72.14
C ALA A 10 27.27 -3.65 -70.87
N LEU A 11 27.62 -2.39 -70.57
CA LEU A 11 27.12 -1.69 -69.38
C LEU A 11 25.63 -1.31 -69.49
N THR A 12 25.12 -1.02 -70.69
CA THR A 12 23.67 -0.83 -70.92
C THR A 12 22.88 -2.14 -70.90
N ALA A 13 23.48 -3.26 -71.29
CA ALA A 13 22.85 -4.58 -71.17
C ALA A 13 22.72 -5.07 -69.71
N LEU A 14 23.67 -4.70 -68.84
CA LEU A 14 23.61 -5.00 -67.39
C LEU A 14 22.57 -4.13 -66.63
N GLY A 15 22.14 -2.99 -67.20
CA GLY A 15 21.05 -2.18 -66.64
C GLY A 15 19.65 -2.72 -66.92
N ALA A 16 19.46 -3.49 -67.99
CA ALA A 16 18.15 -4.00 -68.41
C ALA A 16 17.67 -5.22 -67.60
N VAL A 17 18.56 -5.89 -66.85
CA VAL A 17 18.20 -7.03 -65.98
C VAL A 17 17.84 -6.56 -64.55
N SER A 18 18.09 -5.29 -64.21
CA SER A 18 17.70 -4.70 -62.92
C SER A 18 16.21 -4.30 -62.84
N CYS A 19 15.44 -4.47 -63.93
CA CYS A 19 14.00 -4.21 -63.97
C CYS A 19 13.16 -5.48 -64.15
N ALA A 20 13.70 -6.66 -63.83
CA ALA A 20 12.90 -7.82 -63.50
C ALA A 20 12.80 -7.92 -61.97
N ASN A 21 12.19 -6.91 -61.34
CA ASN A 21 11.76 -7.01 -59.95
C ASN A 21 10.56 -7.97 -59.92
N ASP A 22 10.83 -9.28 -59.80
CA ASP A 22 9.90 -10.18 -59.12
C ASP A 22 9.88 -9.79 -57.64
N GLU A 23 9.33 -8.60 -57.34
CA GLU A 23 8.88 -8.26 -56.00
C GLU A 23 7.73 -9.20 -55.70
N LYS A 24 8.04 -10.33 -55.05
CA LYS A 24 7.02 -11.07 -54.32
C LYS A 24 6.35 -10.06 -53.41
N GLU A 25 5.10 -9.70 -53.72
CA GLU A 25 4.29 -8.87 -52.84
C GLU A 25 4.23 -9.57 -51.47
N LEU A 26 5.06 -9.11 -50.52
CA LEU A 26 5.08 -9.65 -49.16
C LEU A 26 3.74 -9.45 -48.45
N PHE A 27 2.92 -8.53 -48.96
CA PHE A 27 1.62 -8.17 -48.41
C PHE A 27 0.61 -7.95 -49.53
N SER A 28 -0.55 -8.59 -49.40
CA SER A 28 -1.64 -8.54 -50.39
C SER A 28 -2.47 -7.23 -50.36
N LEU A 29 -2.16 -6.29 -49.47
CA LEU A 29 -2.89 -5.02 -49.31
C LEU A 29 -1.91 -3.85 -49.17
N PRO A 30 -2.27 -2.64 -49.63
CA PRO A 30 -1.50 -1.42 -49.40
C PRO A 30 -1.27 -1.16 -47.91
N ALA A 31 -0.12 -0.58 -47.56
CA ALA A 31 0.25 -0.32 -46.16
C ALA A 31 -0.81 0.52 -45.40
N ALA A 32 -1.44 1.48 -46.08
CA ALA A 32 -2.52 2.31 -45.53
C ALA A 32 -3.77 1.49 -45.16
N GLU A 33 -4.20 0.57 -46.03
CA GLU A 33 -5.35 -0.29 -45.76
C GLU A 33 -5.06 -1.30 -44.64
N ARG A 34 -3.83 -1.82 -44.58
CA ARG A 34 -3.42 -2.72 -43.49
C ARG A 34 -3.52 -2.03 -42.13
N ILE A 35 -3.02 -0.81 -42.01
CA ILE A 35 -3.09 -0.10 -40.72
C ILE A 35 -4.52 0.29 -40.35
N ASP A 36 -5.37 0.64 -41.32
CA ASP A 36 -6.80 0.88 -41.07
C ASP A 36 -7.52 -0.36 -40.53
N GLN A 37 -7.24 -1.53 -41.10
CA GLN A 37 -7.79 -2.80 -40.62
C GLN A 37 -7.32 -3.12 -39.20
N VAL A 38 -6.04 -2.89 -38.89
CA VAL A 38 -5.47 -3.11 -37.55
C VAL A 38 -6.11 -2.17 -36.52
N VAL A 39 -6.20 -0.87 -36.81
CA VAL A 39 -6.83 0.11 -35.91
C VAL A 39 -8.29 -0.25 -35.64
N LYS A 40 -9.05 -0.65 -36.67
CA LYS A 40 -10.45 -1.08 -36.52
C LYS A 40 -10.56 -2.34 -35.66
N LYS A 41 -9.68 -3.33 -35.89
CA LYS A 41 -9.61 -4.57 -35.10
C LYS A 41 -9.29 -4.28 -33.64
N ASP A 42 -8.30 -3.43 -33.37
CA ASP A 42 -7.85 -3.15 -32.01
C ASP A 42 -8.89 -2.34 -31.22
N ARG A 43 -9.59 -1.39 -31.88
CA ARG A 43 -10.75 -0.72 -31.26
C ARG A 43 -11.84 -1.74 -30.88
N ALA A 44 -12.17 -2.66 -31.79
CA ALA A 44 -13.16 -3.69 -31.51
C ALA A 44 -12.71 -4.62 -30.37
N ALA A 45 -11.41 -4.96 -30.29
CA ALA A 45 -10.86 -5.76 -29.21
C ALA A 45 -10.99 -5.05 -27.85
N LEU A 46 -10.64 -3.76 -27.76
CA LEU A 46 -10.81 -2.96 -26.53
C LEU A 46 -12.26 -2.94 -26.05
N GLU A 47 -13.22 -2.75 -26.96
CA GLU A 47 -14.65 -2.72 -26.62
C GLU A 47 -15.27 -4.12 -26.45
N ALA A 48 -14.55 -5.21 -26.75
CA ALA A 48 -15.09 -6.56 -26.67
C ALA A 48 -15.31 -7.05 -25.23
N SER A 49 -14.82 -6.35 -24.19
CA SER A 49 -14.99 -6.75 -22.79
C SER A 49 -16.09 -5.95 -22.07
N PRO A 50 -17.30 -6.52 -21.88
CA PRO A 50 -18.39 -5.83 -21.19
C PRO A 50 -18.17 -5.59 -19.70
N ASN A 51 -17.43 -6.48 -19.03
CA ASN A 51 -17.03 -6.31 -17.64
C ASN A 51 -15.70 -5.53 -17.51
N GLY A 52 -15.21 -4.97 -18.62
CA GLY A 52 -13.97 -4.23 -18.72
C GLY A 52 -12.72 -5.10 -18.60
N TRP A 53 -11.60 -4.44 -18.38
CA TRP A 53 -10.26 -5.02 -18.34
C TRP A 53 -9.63 -4.70 -16.99
N LYS A 54 -8.96 -5.69 -16.40
CA LYS A 54 -7.89 -5.45 -15.41
C LYS A 54 -6.71 -4.89 -16.19
N PHE A 55 -6.13 -3.79 -15.72
CA PHE A 55 -4.99 -3.14 -16.33
C PHE A 55 -3.84 -3.10 -15.32
N ASP A 56 -2.80 -3.87 -15.61
CA ASP A 56 -1.58 -3.90 -14.82
C ASP A 56 -0.64 -2.78 -15.29
N TYR A 57 -0.68 -1.67 -14.56
CA TYR A 57 -0.03 -0.41 -14.95
C TYR A 57 1.25 -0.18 -14.15
N PHE A 58 2.35 0.16 -14.82
CA PHE A 58 3.67 0.27 -14.19
C PHE A 58 4.30 1.64 -14.44
N LEU A 59 4.73 2.29 -13.37
CA LEU A 59 5.37 3.60 -13.41
C LEU A 59 6.89 3.50 -13.57
N GLY A 60 7.50 4.62 -13.94
CA GLY A 60 8.95 4.75 -14.02
C GLY A 60 9.55 4.17 -15.29
N ARG A 61 10.88 4.21 -15.40
CA ARG A 61 11.61 3.65 -16.54
C ARG A 61 12.07 2.25 -16.19
N SER A 62 11.88 1.30 -17.11
CA SER A 62 12.31 -0.09 -16.87
C SER A 62 11.77 -0.64 -15.55
N TYR A 63 10.49 -0.39 -15.26
CA TYR A 63 9.81 -0.84 -14.04
C TYR A 63 10.40 -0.29 -12.72
N SER A 64 11.02 0.89 -12.73
CA SER A 64 11.61 1.49 -11.52
C SER A 64 10.60 2.08 -10.53
N GLY A 65 9.35 2.26 -10.92
CA GLY A 65 8.30 2.84 -10.10
C GLY A 65 7.19 1.84 -9.76
N PRO A 66 6.22 2.24 -8.93
CA PRO A 66 5.20 1.34 -8.40
C PRO A 66 4.30 0.73 -9.48
N GLY A 67 3.81 -0.47 -9.19
CA GLY A 67 2.66 -1.06 -9.86
C GLY A 67 1.34 -0.48 -9.35
N VAL A 68 0.41 -0.23 -10.27
CA VAL A 68 -0.93 0.30 -9.98
C VAL A 68 -1.96 -0.63 -10.61
N ALA A 69 -2.89 -1.12 -9.80
CA ALA A 69 -4.02 -1.88 -10.31
C ALA A 69 -5.05 -0.91 -10.87
N MET A 70 -5.38 -1.07 -12.15
CA MET A 70 -6.42 -0.30 -12.82
C MET A 70 -7.53 -1.20 -13.33
N MET A 71 -8.72 -0.62 -13.43
CA MET A 71 -9.86 -1.23 -14.07
C MET A 71 -10.34 -0.25 -15.13
N VAL A 72 -10.50 -0.71 -16.37
CA VAL A 72 -10.94 0.14 -17.48
C VAL A 72 -11.99 -0.55 -18.34
N THR A 73 -13.05 0.18 -18.70
CA THR A 73 -14.05 -0.25 -19.69
C THR A 73 -14.06 0.69 -20.87
N PHE A 74 -14.05 0.14 -22.08
CA PHE A 74 -14.11 0.88 -23.33
C PHE A 74 -15.48 0.73 -23.97
N ARG A 75 -16.16 1.85 -24.26
CA ARG A 75 -17.49 1.90 -24.86
C ARG A 75 -17.66 3.13 -25.73
N ASN A 76 -17.90 2.94 -27.03
CA ASN A 76 -18.28 4.00 -27.96
C ASN A 76 -17.29 5.19 -27.90
N GLY A 77 -15.99 4.90 -27.90
CA GLY A 77 -14.95 5.93 -27.78
C GLY A 77 -14.78 6.56 -26.39
N LYS A 78 -15.51 6.07 -25.37
CA LYS A 78 -15.32 6.45 -23.96
C LYS A 78 -14.59 5.37 -23.18
N ALA A 79 -13.66 5.79 -22.32
CA ALA A 79 -13.00 4.93 -21.35
C ALA A 79 -13.45 5.33 -19.94
N THR A 80 -13.97 4.37 -19.18
CA THR A 80 -14.33 4.52 -17.77
C THR A 80 -13.32 3.77 -16.92
N MET A 81 -12.63 4.45 -16.00
CA MET A 81 -11.49 3.92 -15.29
C MET A 81 -11.51 4.22 -13.78
N ALA A 82 -11.00 3.28 -12.99
CA ALA A 82 -10.66 3.44 -11.58
C ALA A 82 -9.29 2.80 -11.30
N SER A 83 -8.63 3.20 -10.20
CA SER A 83 -7.32 2.69 -9.80
C SER A 83 -7.19 2.50 -8.29
N ASP A 84 -6.31 1.60 -7.87
CA ASP A 84 -5.94 1.37 -6.46
C ASP A 84 -4.89 2.37 -5.92
N ALA A 85 -4.54 3.39 -6.70
CA ALA A 85 -3.79 4.56 -6.23
C ALA A 85 -4.63 5.45 -5.29
N SER A 86 -5.96 5.27 -5.30
CA SER A 86 -6.92 5.80 -4.33
C SER A 86 -7.29 4.70 -3.32
N ASP A 87 -7.69 5.10 -2.10
CA ASP A 87 -8.25 4.19 -1.09
C ASP A 87 -9.74 3.86 -1.33
N THR A 88 -10.32 4.37 -2.42
CA THR A 88 -11.69 4.09 -2.84
C THR A 88 -11.77 3.87 -4.34
N ALA A 89 -12.69 3.00 -4.77
CA ALA A 89 -12.97 2.74 -6.19
C ALA A 89 -13.83 3.86 -6.81
N VAL A 90 -13.19 5.00 -7.14
CA VAL A 90 -13.85 6.11 -7.83
C VAL A 90 -13.63 5.99 -9.34
N PHE A 91 -14.72 5.99 -10.10
CA PHE A 91 -14.70 5.88 -11.56
C PHE A 91 -14.77 7.24 -12.23
N TYR A 92 -13.92 7.43 -13.23
CA TYR A 92 -13.87 8.61 -14.10
C TYR A 92 -14.06 8.17 -15.54
N THR A 93 -14.74 8.98 -16.35
CA THR A 93 -14.98 8.69 -17.77
C THR A 93 -14.42 9.81 -18.63
N ALA A 94 -13.68 9.43 -19.67
CA ALA A 94 -13.09 10.34 -20.65
C ALA A 94 -13.12 9.71 -22.05
N ASP A 95 -12.71 10.47 -23.06
CA ASP A 95 -12.52 9.96 -24.41
C ASP A 95 -11.22 9.15 -24.51
N TYR A 96 -11.27 8.08 -25.28
CA TYR A 96 -10.09 7.37 -25.76
C TYR A 96 -10.16 7.24 -27.28
N ASP A 97 -9.00 7.01 -27.90
CA ASP A 97 -8.94 6.73 -29.32
C ASP A 97 -7.87 5.67 -29.63
N VAL A 98 -7.95 5.09 -30.82
CA VAL A 98 -6.88 4.28 -31.41
C VAL A 98 -6.42 5.00 -32.67
N VAL A 99 -5.24 5.60 -32.60
CA VAL A 99 -4.66 6.43 -33.66
C VAL A 99 -3.52 5.72 -34.38
N LYS A 100 -3.14 6.24 -35.55
CA LYS A 100 -2.01 5.74 -36.35
C LYS A 100 -0.78 6.58 -36.04
N ASP A 101 0.12 6.06 -35.21
CA ASP A 101 1.40 6.70 -34.89
C ASP A 101 2.48 5.64 -34.73
N GLN A 102 3.25 5.40 -35.81
CA GLN A 102 4.23 4.31 -35.91
C GLN A 102 3.65 2.92 -35.59
N GLY A 103 2.35 2.74 -35.88
CA GLY A 103 1.55 1.58 -35.50
C GLY A 103 0.23 2.00 -34.86
N PRO A 104 -0.60 1.05 -34.39
CA PRO A 104 -1.79 1.35 -33.61
C PRO A 104 -1.40 1.85 -32.20
N VAL A 105 -1.90 3.01 -31.82
CA VAL A 105 -1.65 3.62 -30.50
C VAL A 105 -2.98 3.87 -29.79
N LEU A 106 -3.16 3.25 -28.63
CA LEU A 106 -4.22 3.60 -27.68
C LEU A 106 -3.84 4.91 -26.98
N THR A 107 -4.72 5.90 -27.03
CA THR A 107 -4.51 7.19 -26.36
C THR A 107 -5.74 7.61 -25.55
N PHE A 108 -5.50 8.26 -24.42
CA PHE A 108 -6.52 8.93 -23.61
C PHE A 108 -6.39 10.45 -23.81
N ASN A 109 -7.02 11.00 -24.85
CA ASN A 109 -6.80 12.38 -25.28
C ASN A 109 -7.48 13.44 -24.39
N THR A 110 -8.47 13.06 -23.58
CA THR A 110 -9.11 13.96 -22.61
C THR A 110 -8.76 13.53 -21.19
N PHE A 111 -8.70 14.50 -20.29
CA PHE A 111 -8.23 14.28 -18.93
C PHE A 111 -9.05 13.18 -18.21
N LEU A 112 -8.39 12.07 -17.97
CA LEU A 112 -8.87 10.90 -17.23
C LEU A 112 -8.06 10.76 -15.95
N ALA A 113 -8.64 11.18 -14.83
CA ALA A 113 -7.90 11.40 -13.58
C ALA A 113 -7.01 10.22 -13.11
N PRO A 114 -7.46 8.94 -13.12
CA PRO A 114 -6.65 7.83 -12.62
C PRO A 114 -5.31 7.61 -13.34
N ILE A 115 -5.24 7.92 -14.64
CA ILE A 115 -4.03 7.72 -15.46
C ILE A 115 -3.26 9.03 -15.66
N HIS A 116 -3.95 10.14 -15.92
CA HIS A 116 -3.32 11.43 -16.17
C HIS A 116 -2.66 12.02 -14.93
N SER A 117 -3.20 11.77 -13.74
CA SER A 117 -2.58 12.23 -12.49
C SER A 117 -1.24 11.54 -12.18
N LEU A 118 -0.99 10.37 -12.80
CA LEU A 118 0.28 9.65 -12.67
C LEU A 118 1.31 10.11 -13.72
N ALA A 119 0.85 10.62 -14.87
CA ALA A 119 1.70 11.11 -15.95
C ALA A 119 2.01 12.63 -15.84
N GLY A 120 1.08 13.41 -15.29
CA GLY A 120 1.16 14.86 -15.22
C GLY A 120 2.26 15.37 -14.29
N GLY A 121 3.02 16.37 -14.75
CA GLY A 121 4.04 17.03 -13.94
C GLY A 121 3.44 17.77 -12.73
N MET A 122 4.16 17.75 -11.62
CA MET A 122 3.86 18.49 -10.40
C MET A 122 5.08 19.31 -9.99
N ALA A 123 4.91 20.36 -9.17
CA ALA A 123 6.02 21.24 -8.78
C ALA A 123 7.23 20.49 -8.19
N SER A 124 6.97 19.42 -7.41
CA SER A 124 8.02 18.56 -6.83
C SER A 124 8.42 17.37 -7.70
N PHE A 125 7.70 17.11 -8.80
CA PHE A 125 7.91 16.00 -9.72
C PHE A 125 7.69 16.49 -11.17
N PRO A 126 8.67 17.17 -11.79
CA PRO A 126 8.50 17.78 -13.12
C PRO A 126 8.12 16.78 -14.21
N GLU A 127 8.58 15.53 -14.09
CA GLU A 127 8.23 14.42 -15.00
C GLU A 127 6.95 13.66 -14.60
N GLY A 128 6.22 14.14 -13.60
CA GLY A 128 5.12 13.43 -12.96
C GLY A 128 5.61 12.22 -12.18
N ARG A 129 4.73 11.24 -11.93
CA ARG A 129 5.14 9.93 -11.40
C ARG A 129 5.62 8.98 -12.50
N GLN A 130 6.04 9.54 -13.64
CA GLN A 130 6.50 8.79 -14.81
C GLN A 130 5.47 7.75 -15.28
N GLY A 131 4.20 8.16 -15.34
CA GLY A 131 3.14 7.41 -16.00
C GLY A 131 3.04 7.73 -17.50
N ASP A 132 2.52 6.76 -18.26
CA ASP A 132 2.09 6.90 -19.66
C ASP A 132 0.56 7.05 -19.77
N TYR A 133 0.09 7.82 -20.76
CA TYR A 133 -1.33 7.86 -21.18
C TYR A 133 -1.51 7.54 -22.68
N GLU A 134 -0.41 7.20 -23.36
CA GLU A 134 -0.39 6.73 -24.74
C GLU A 134 0.39 5.41 -24.81
N PHE A 135 -0.14 4.44 -25.55
CA PHE A 135 0.38 3.07 -25.57
C PHE A 135 0.39 2.50 -26.97
N SER A 136 1.55 2.03 -27.43
CA SER A 136 1.61 1.17 -28.61
C SER A 136 0.91 -0.15 -28.31
N ILE A 137 -0.04 -0.55 -29.16
CA ILE A 137 -0.72 -1.84 -29.05
C ILE A 137 0.17 -2.90 -29.72
N LEU A 138 0.76 -3.78 -28.91
CA LEU A 138 1.71 -4.80 -29.38
C LEU A 138 1.00 -6.02 -29.97
N SER A 139 -0.10 -6.44 -29.32
CA SER A 139 -0.91 -7.57 -29.78
C SER A 139 -2.28 -7.60 -29.10
N THR A 140 -3.30 -8.03 -29.83
CA THR A 140 -4.66 -8.24 -29.33
C THR A 140 -5.07 -9.71 -29.44
N SER A 141 -5.66 -10.27 -28.38
CA SER A 141 -6.29 -11.59 -28.35
C SER A 141 -7.70 -11.50 -27.76
N ALA A 142 -8.38 -12.63 -27.63
CA ALA A 142 -9.67 -12.67 -26.95
C ALA A 142 -9.53 -12.19 -25.49
N ASP A 143 -8.54 -12.69 -24.74
CA ASP A 143 -8.48 -12.49 -23.29
C ASP A 143 -7.44 -11.45 -22.84
N THR A 144 -6.55 -11.03 -23.75
CA THR A 144 -5.43 -10.16 -23.40
C THR A 144 -5.13 -9.12 -24.49
N ILE A 145 -4.74 -7.91 -24.07
CA ILE A 145 -4.16 -6.89 -24.96
C ILE A 145 -2.83 -6.44 -24.36
N ARG A 146 -1.76 -6.63 -25.13
CA ARG A 146 -0.40 -6.23 -24.73
C ARG A 146 -0.15 -4.80 -25.20
N LEU A 147 0.32 -3.98 -24.28
CA LEU A 147 0.58 -2.55 -24.48
C LEU A 147 2.03 -2.24 -24.15
N ARG A 148 2.57 -1.19 -24.76
CA ARG A 148 3.84 -0.57 -24.35
C ARG A 148 3.67 0.93 -24.21
N GLY A 149 4.02 1.48 -23.04
CA GLY A 149 4.00 2.92 -22.81
C GLY A 149 4.89 3.68 -23.80
N LYS A 150 4.37 4.75 -24.39
CA LYS A 150 5.06 5.52 -25.45
C LYS A 150 6.25 6.33 -24.93
N LYS A 151 6.17 6.85 -23.72
CA LYS A 151 7.18 7.71 -23.10
C LYS A 151 8.18 6.93 -22.26
N TRP A 152 7.72 5.99 -21.43
CA TRP A 152 8.59 5.28 -20.47
C TRP A 152 8.92 3.84 -20.85
N GLY A 153 8.22 3.28 -21.85
CA GLY A 153 8.61 2.02 -22.50
C GLY A 153 8.24 0.74 -21.74
N ASN A 154 7.60 0.83 -20.56
CA ASN A 154 7.16 -0.35 -19.82
C ASN A 154 6.10 -1.11 -20.63
N GLU A 155 6.24 -2.44 -20.73
CA GLU A 155 5.16 -3.30 -21.21
C GLU A 155 4.12 -3.52 -20.12
N MET A 156 2.86 -3.50 -20.52
CA MET A 156 1.70 -3.60 -19.66
C MET A 156 0.66 -4.52 -20.29
N MET A 157 -0.29 -4.99 -19.47
CA MET A 157 -1.30 -5.94 -19.89
C MET A 157 -2.70 -5.47 -19.53
N LEU A 158 -3.60 -5.52 -20.50
CA LEU A 158 -5.04 -5.57 -20.25
C LEU A 158 -5.47 -7.04 -20.24
N THR A 159 -6.03 -7.50 -19.13
CA THR A 159 -6.61 -8.85 -18.99
C THR A 159 -8.12 -8.75 -18.87
N ARG A 160 -8.83 -9.54 -19.67
CA ARG A 160 -10.30 -9.54 -19.72
C ARG A 160 -10.86 -9.92 -18.36
N ASN A 161 -11.76 -9.09 -17.83
CA ASN A 161 -12.50 -9.46 -16.62
C ASN A 161 -13.53 -10.55 -16.93
N PRO A 162 -13.69 -11.56 -16.04
CA PRO A 162 -14.74 -12.56 -16.17
C PRO A 162 -16.14 -11.96 -16.30
N ILE A 163 -17.00 -12.67 -17.04
CA ILE A 163 -18.42 -12.34 -17.18
C ILE A 163 -19.07 -12.32 -15.79
N GLY A 164 -19.85 -11.28 -15.52
CA GLY A 164 -20.58 -11.12 -14.25
C GLY A 164 -19.75 -10.51 -13.11
N LEU A 165 -18.46 -10.23 -13.32
CA LEU A 165 -17.65 -9.52 -12.33
C LEU A 165 -18.14 -8.06 -12.18
N LYS A 166 -18.36 -7.63 -10.94
CA LYS A 166 -18.66 -6.22 -10.63
C LYS A 166 -17.37 -5.40 -10.74
N GLN A 167 -17.40 -4.32 -11.51
CA GLN A 167 -16.21 -3.51 -11.81
C GLN A 167 -15.54 -2.97 -10.52
N ASP A 168 -16.35 -2.43 -9.60
CA ASP A 168 -15.89 -1.92 -8.30
C ASP A 168 -15.17 -3.00 -7.47
N SER A 169 -15.58 -4.27 -7.60
CA SER A 169 -14.98 -5.37 -6.84
C SER A 169 -13.54 -5.66 -7.25
N VAL A 170 -13.13 -5.29 -8.47
CA VAL A 170 -11.75 -5.45 -8.94
C VAL A 170 -10.83 -4.52 -8.14
N ILE A 171 -11.15 -3.23 -8.14
CA ILE A 171 -10.33 -2.20 -7.48
C ILE A 171 -10.46 -2.29 -5.97
N MET A 172 -11.67 -2.43 -5.43
CA MET A 172 -11.84 -2.64 -3.99
C MET A 172 -11.15 -3.91 -3.49
N GLY A 173 -11.13 -4.97 -4.29
CA GLY A 173 -10.39 -6.19 -3.95
C GLY A 173 -8.87 -5.99 -3.98
N ALA A 174 -8.34 -5.22 -4.94
CA ALA A 174 -6.92 -4.85 -4.96
C ALA A 174 -6.54 -3.97 -3.75
N ILE A 175 -7.37 -2.98 -3.39
CA ILE A 175 -7.19 -2.15 -2.20
C ILE A 175 -7.19 -3.02 -0.94
N LYS A 176 -8.17 -3.91 -0.79
CA LYS A 176 -8.23 -4.84 0.35
C LYS A 176 -7.01 -5.77 0.40
N MET A 177 -6.52 -6.23 -0.75
CA MET A 177 -5.30 -7.04 -0.81
C MET A 177 -4.09 -6.26 -0.30
N ARG A 178 -3.93 -5.01 -0.74
CA ARG A 178 -2.89 -4.11 -0.22
C ARG A 178 -3.02 -3.91 1.30
N GLU A 179 -4.23 -3.77 1.82
CA GLU A 179 -4.47 -3.66 3.27
C GLU A 179 -4.14 -4.93 4.07
N ASN A 180 -4.16 -6.11 3.43
CA ASN A 180 -3.68 -7.34 4.05
C ASN A 180 -2.14 -7.35 4.21
N MET A 181 -1.40 -6.46 3.53
CA MET A 181 0.05 -6.40 3.58
C MET A 181 0.49 -5.62 4.82
N ILE A 182 0.60 -6.34 5.95
CA ILE A 182 0.80 -5.72 7.27
C ILE A 182 2.27 -5.47 7.64
N THR A 183 3.23 -6.01 6.89
CA THR A 183 4.67 -5.87 7.15
C THR A 183 5.49 -6.04 5.86
N ASP A 184 6.63 -5.35 5.83
CA ASP A 184 7.71 -5.49 4.83
C ASP A 184 8.51 -6.79 5.00
N SER A 185 8.53 -7.31 6.23
CA SER A 185 9.34 -8.45 6.63
C SER A 185 8.61 -9.75 6.35
N ILE A 186 9.24 -10.63 5.57
CA ILE A 186 8.64 -11.88 5.11
C ILE A 186 9.62 -13.04 5.18
N TYR A 187 9.08 -14.25 5.09
CA TYR A 187 9.82 -15.44 4.67
C TYR A 187 9.37 -15.80 3.26
N LEU A 188 10.30 -15.76 2.31
CA LEU A 188 10.15 -16.38 0.99
C LEU A 188 10.71 -17.80 1.05
N CYS A 189 9.89 -18.80 0.75
CA CYS A 189 10.28 -20.20 0.78
C CYS A 189 10.02 -20.86 -0.57
N HIS A 190 10.97 -21.67 -1.04
CA HIS A 190 10.80 -22.59 -2.16
C HIS A 190 10.75 -24.02 -1.60
N GLY A 191 9.55 -24.60 -1.52
CA GLY A 191 9.32 -25.80 -0.73
C GLY A 191 9.63 -25.57 0.76
N LYS A 192 10.65 -26.25 1.28
CA LYS A 192 11.10 -26.10 2.68
C LYS A 192 12.28 -25.14 2.85
N ASP A 193 12.90 -24.70 1.76
CA ASP A 193 14.11 -23.89 1.79
C ASP A 193 13.74 -22.41 1.80
N THR A 194 14.30 -21.64 2.75
CA THR A 194 14.13 -20.19 2.80
C THR A 194 15.11 -19.50 1.86
N ILE A 195 14.61 -18.58 1.03
CA ILE A 195 15.39 -17.67 0.22
C ILE A 195 15.59 -16.39 1.03
N PRO A 196 16.82 -16.08 1.50
CA PRO A 196 17.06 -14.92 2.34
C PRO A 196 16.99 -13.61 1.54
N GLY A 197 16.75 -12.51 2.26
CA GLY A 197 16.83 -11.15 1.72
C GLY A 197 15.61 -10.69 0.92
N ALA A 198 14.54 -11.49 0.90
CA ALA A 198 13.26 -11.08 0.35
C ALA A 198 12.51 -10.13 1.31
N ALA A 199 11.97 -9.04 0.77
CA ALA A 199 11.16 -8.08 1.49
C ALA A 199 10.09 -7.49 0.56
N PHE A 200 9.05 -6.93 1.15
CA PHE A 200 8.16 -6.01 0.44
C PHE A 200 8.58 -4.56 0.72
N ASP A 201 8.77 -3.77 -0.32
CA ASP A 201 8.72 -2.31 -0.21
C ASP A 201 7.27 -1.89 -0.50
N LEU A 202 6.49 -1.70 0.58
CA LEU A 202 5.07 -1.39 0.46
C LEU A 202 4.81 0.05 0.01
N ASP A 203 5.76 0.97 0.24
CA ASP A 203 5.64 2.37 -0.16
C ASP A 203 5.84 2.52 -1.66
N ASN A 204 6.84 1.84 -2.22
CA ASN A 204 7.09 1.79 -3.66
C ASN A 204 6.35 0.64 -4.35
N ARG A 205 5.63 -0.21 -3.62
CA ARG A 205 4.91 -1.39 -4.15
C ARG A 205 5.84 -2.32 -4.95
N HIS A 206 6.96 -2.68 -4.35
CA HIS A 206 7.95 -3.58 -4.93
C HIS A 206 8.11 -4.84 -4.09
N PHE A 207 8.43 -5.93 -4.79
CA PHE A 207 8.95 -7.14 -4.21
C PHE A 207 10.43 -7.21 -4.52
N ASP A 208 11.23 -7.09 -3.47
CA ASP A 208 12.68 -6.98 -3.59
C ASP A 208 13.33 -8.19 -2.94
N ILE A 209 14.37 -8.70 -3.59
CA ILE A 209 15.22 -9.74 -3.03
C ILE A 209 16.66 -9.25 -3.15
N HIS A 210 17.33 -9.13 -2.02
CA HIS A 210 18.73 -8.75 -1.94
C HIS A 210 19.57 -9.92 -1.43
N GLY A 211 20.53 -10.38 -2.23
CA GLY A 211 21.45 -11.44 -1.83
C GLY A 211 21.98 -12.22 -3.03
N ALA A 212 22.03 -13.53 -2.89
CA ALA A 212 22.42 -14.42 -3.99
C ALA A 212 21.38 -14.45 -5.11
N VAL A 213 20.10 -14.32 -4.76
CA VAL A 213 19.01 -14.00 -5.69
C VAL A 213 18.83 -12.49 -5.66
N GLN A 214 18.68 -11.88 -6.83
CA GLN A 214 18.45 -10.45 -6.97
C GLN A 214 17.16 -10.22 -7.74
N LEU A 215 16.26 -9.45 -7.17
CA LEU A 215 15.04 -9.00 -7.83
C LEU A 215 14.68 -7.63 -7.28
N SER A 216 14.21 -6.76 -8.16
CA SER A 216 13.41 -5.60 -7.79
C SER A 216 12.30 -5.50 -8.80
N SER A 217 11.10 -5.93 -8.42
CA SER A 217 9.95 -5.92 -9.32
C SER A 217 8.78 -5.18 -8.68
N PRO A 218 8.17 -4.21 -9.38
CA PRO A 218 6.89 -3.68 -8.96
C PRO A 218 5.83 -4.78 -8.96
N MET A 219 4.89 -4.65 -8.05
CA MET A 219 3.75 -5.54 -7.91
C MET A 219 2.44 -4.80 -8.19
N VAL A 220 1.51 -5.47 -8.86
CA VAL A 220 0.13 -5.01 -9.03
C VAL A 220 -0.79 -5.93 -8.24
N PHE A 221 -1.58 -5.34 -7.33
CA PHE A 221 -2.55 -6.09 -6.54
C PHE A 221 -3.79 -6.44 -7.34
N SER A 222 -4.42 -7.54 -6.94
CA SER A 222 -5.71 -7.99 -7.44
C SER A 222 -6.53 -8.57 -6.28
N PRO A 223 -7.84 -8.81 -6.46
CA PRO A 223 -8.63 -9.50 -5.44
C PRO A 223 -8.08 -10.88 -5.05
N LYS A 224 -7.27 -11.51 -5.90
CA LYS A 224 -6.71 -12.86 -5.69
C LYS A 224 -5.31 -12.87 -5.12
N GLY A 225 -4.58 -11.75 -5.14
CA GLY A 225 -3.19 -11.67 -4.70
C GLY A 225 -2.44 -10.58 -5.45
N PHE A 226 -1.21 -10.82 -5.90
CA PHE A 226 -0.46 -9.84 -6.69
C PHE A 226 0.27 -10.47 -7.89
N THR A 227 0.59 -9.64 -8.88
CA THR A 227 1.37 -9.99 -10.06
C THR A 227 2.64 -9.14 -10.10
N LEU A 228 3.79 -9.76 -10.36
CA LEU A 228 5.07 -9.09 -10.59
C LEU A 228 5.20 -8.63 -12.04
N ALA A 229 5.67 -7.40 -12.23
CA ALA A 229 6.01 -6.89 -13.56
C ALA A 229 7.18 -7.65 -14.18
N GLN A 230 8.21 -7.89 -13.38
CA GLN A 230 9.37 -8.70 -13.72
C GLN A 230 9.30 -9.99 -12.91
N PRO A 231 9.12 -11.15 -13.56
CA PRO A 231 8.97 -12.39 -12.83
C PRO A 231 10.26 -12.76 -12.09
N LEU A 232 10.09 -13.42 -10.95
CA LEU A 232 11.19 -14.07 -10.27
C LEU A 232 11.61 -15.30 -11.07
N HIS A 233 12.83 -15.30 -11.57
CA HIS A 233 13.48 -16.49 -12.11
C HIS A 233 14.27 -17.16 -10.99
N TYR A 234 13.88 -18.38 -10.62
CA TYR A 234 14.58 -19.15 -9.60
C TYR A 234 14.62 -20.62 -9.99
N LYS A 235 15.84 -21.16 -10.10
CA LYS A 235 16.09 -22.47 -10.72
C LYS A 235 15.45 -22.50 -12.13
N ASP A 236 14.76 -23.57 -12.49
CA ASP A 236 14.12 -23.75 -13.81
C ASP A 236 12.66 -23.27 -13.85
N GLN A 237 12.23 -22.48 -12.86
CA GLN A 237 10.86 -21.97 -12.76
C GLN A 237 10.79 -20.44 -12.80
N VAL A 238 9.63 -19.94 -13.22
CA VAL A 238 9.32 -18.52 -13.39
C VAL A 238 8.06 -18.22 -12.57
N TYR A 239 8.15 -17.27 -11.65
CA TYR A 239 7.08 -16.92 -10.74
C TYR A 239 6.66 -15.46 -10.97
N SER A 240 5.45 -15.27 -11.50
CA SER A 240 4.90 -13.93 -11.78
C SER A 240 3.69 -13.63 -10.90
N ASP A 241 2.80 -14.61 -10.72
CA ASP A 241 1.54 -14.44 -10.01
C ASP A 241 1.56 -15.16 -8.67
N PHE A 242 1.22 -14.43 -7.62
CA PHE A 242 1.17 -14.91 -6.25
C PHE A 242 -0.27 -14.81 -5.73
N THR A 243 -0.86 -15.95 -5.39
CA THR A 243 -2.25 -16.05 -4.92
C THR A 243 -2.30 -16.01 -3.40
N TRP A 244 -3.19 -15.18 -2.85
CA TRP A 244 -3.43 -15.06 -1.41
C TRP A 244 -4.24 -16.24 -0.87
N ASN A 245 -3.79 -16.79 0.25
CA ASN A 245 -4.47 -17.79 1.05
C ASN A 245 -4.90 -17.16 2.38
N ASP A 246 -6.20 -16.93 2.55
CA ASP A 246 -6.75 -16.25 3.72
C ASP A 246 -6.57 -17.05 5.02
N SER A 247 -6.73 -18.37 4.96
CA SER A 247 -6.63 -19.25 6.13
C SER A 247 -5.18 -19.36 6.64
N ALA A 248 -4.22 -19.49 5.72
CA ALA A 248 -2.81 -19.58 6.06
C ALA A 248 -2.14 -18.21 6.24
N ARG A 249 -2.76 -17.13 5.74
CA ARG A 249 -2.19 -15.78 5.64
C ARG A 249 -0.86 -15.76 4.88
N THR A 250 -0.84 -16.46 3.75
CA THR A 250 0.34 -16.57 2.89
C THR A 250 0.00 -16.25 1.44
N PHE A 251 1.01 -15.91 0.66
CA PHE A 251 0.93 -16.01 -0.79
C PHE A 251 1.57 -17.29 -1.29
N SER A 252 1.06 -17.83 -2.38
CA SER A 252 1.64 -18.99 -3.03
C SER A 252 1.70 -18.83 -4.55
N SER A 253 2.77 -19.35 -5.15
CA SER A 253 2.97 -19.48 -6.58
C SER A 253 3.70 -20.80 -6.85
N ALA A 254 3.00 -21.80 -7.40
CA ALA A 254 3.51 -23.17 -7.51
C ALA A 254 4.11 -23.69 -6.19
N ASP A 255 5.42 -23.97 -6.15
CA ASP A 255 6.17 -24.42 -4.97
C ASP A 255 6.78 -23.28 -4.13
N MET A 256 6.56 -22.02 -4.51
CA MET A 256 6.92 -20.85 -3.72
C MET A 256 5.80 -20.44 -2.76
N THR A 257 6.19 -20.06 -1.55
CA THR A 257 5.32 -19.48 -0.54
C THR A 257 5.95 -18.23 0.07
N ILE A 258 5.16 -17.17 0.23
CA ILE A 258 5.52 -15.99 0.99
C ILE A 258 4.65 -15.95 2.24
N SER A 259 5.26 -15.88 3.41
CA SER A 259 4.57 -15.69 4.68
C SER A 259 5.08 -14.44 5.37
N PHE A 260 4.21 -13.73 6.09
CA PHE A 260 4.63 -12.57 6.86
C PHE A 260 5.49 -12.99 8.04
N ARG A 261 6.64 -12.34 8.21
CA ARG A 261 7.49 -12.50 9.38
C ARG A 261 6.95 -11.59 10.49
N ILE A 262 5.95 -12.09 11.19
CA ILE A 262 5.34 -11.42 12.33
C ILE A 262 6.22 -11.68 13.56
N PRO A 263 6.84 -10.65 14.18
CA PRO A 263 7.65 -10.86 15.38
C PRO A 263 6.77 -11.34 16.54
N GLU A 264 7.32 -12.14 17.46
CA GLU A 264 6.56 -12.64 18.62
C GLU A 264 6.00 -11.52 19.51
N THR A 265 6.62 -10.34 19.45
CA THR A 265 6.17 -9.12 20.13
C THR A 265 4.90 -8.51 19.53
N TYR A 266 4.52 -8.90 18.30
CA TYR A 266 3.28 -8.44 17.67
C TYR A 266 2.08 -9.14 18.29
N LYS A 267 1.01 -8.37 18.57
CA LYS A 267 -0.28 -8.90 18.99
C LYS A 267 -1.43 -8.20 18.28
N PRO A 268 -2.43 -8.95 17.76
CA PRO A 268 -3.58 -8.35 17.08
C PRO A 268 -4.44 -7.52 18.05
N GLN A 269 -5.23 -6.58 17.54
CA GLN A 269 -6.13 -5.75 18.37
C GLN A 269 -6.99 -6.57 19.35
N SER A 270 -7.52 -7.71 18.90
CA SER A 270 -8.36 -8.60 19.71
C SER A 270 -7.64 -9.16 20.94
N PHE A 271 -6.31 -9.31 20.89
CA PHE A 271 -5.50 -9.76 22.02
C PHE A 271 -5.61 -8.78 23.20
N TRP A 272 -5.60 -7.48 22.90
CA TRP A 272 -5.61 -6.40 23.89
C TRP A 272 -6.96 -6.20 24.57
N ILE A 273 -8.05 -6.76 24.05
CA ILE A 273 -9.39 -6.63 24.65
C ILE A 273 -9.45 -7.39 25.99
N GLY A 274 -10.07 -6.76 26.99
CA GLY A 274 -10.23 -7.29 28.35
C GLY A 274 -9.51 -6.47 29.41
N LYS A 275 -9.42 -7.03 30.63
CA LYS A 275 -8.88 -6.37 31.82
C LYS A 275 -7.39 -6.70 32.01
N TRP A 276 -6.59 -5.67 32.26
CA TRP A 276 -5.15 -5.74 32.45
C TRP A 276 -4.77 -5.09 33.78
N SER A 277 -3.96 -5.76 34.59
CA SER A 277 -3.29 -5.13 35.72
C SER A 277 -2.16 -4.23 35.22
N VAL A 278 -2.06 -3.02 35.77
CA VAL A 278 -1.03 -2.03 35.43
C VAL A 278 0.02 -2.01 36.53
N LYS A 279 1.27 -2.33 36.20
CA LYS A 279 2.40 -2.20 37.12
C LYS A 279 3.04 -0.82 36.99
N HIS A 280 3.12 -0.11 38.11
CA HIS A 280 3.83 1.16 38.26
C HIS A 280 4.48 1.23 39.65
N ARG A 281 5.39 2.20 39.85
CA ARG A 281 6.05 2.45 41.13
C ARG A 281 5.03 2.73 42.23
N ALA A 282 5.29 2.15 43.41
CA ALA A 282 4.54 2.46 44.63
C ALA A 282 4.91 3.87 45.13
N LEU A 283 3.89 4.63 45.51
CA LEU A 283 4.09 6.00 46.00
C LEU A 283 4.55 5.95 47.45
N ARG A 284 5.58 6.71 47.81
CA ARG A 284 6.21 6.66 49.14
C ARG A 284 5.21 6.89 50.29
N THR A 285 4.29 7.82 50.12
CA THR A 285 3.28 8.21 51.13
C THR A 285 1.95 7.48 50.98
N LEU A 286 1.60 7.06 49.75
CA LEU A 286 0.27 6.52 49.42
C LEU A 286 0.27 5.00 49.20
N GLY A 287 1.43 4.35 49.28
CA GLY A 287 1.59 2.92 49.06
C GLY A 287 1.31 2.49 47.62
N ARG A 288 1.06 1.19 47.43
CA ARG A 288 0.69 0.62 46.14
C ARG A 288 -0.79 0.90 45.88
N ARG A 289 -1.09 1.58 44.77
CA ARG A 289 -2.46 1.76 44.28
C ARG A 289 -2.76 0.65 43.27
N PRO A 290 -3.75 -0.22 43.52
CA PRO A 290 -4.21 -1.15 42.50
C PRO A 290 -4.71 -0.36 41.30
N THR A 291 -4.23 -0.75 40.12
CA THR A 291 -4.52 -0.05 38.87
C THR A 291 -4.83 -1.08 37.79
N TYR A 292 -5.93 -0.89 37.09
CA TYR A 292 -6.36 -1.76 36.00
C TYR A 292 -6.74 -0.96 34.76
N LEU A 293 -6.43 -1.51 33.59
CA LEU A 293 -6.85 -1.00 32.30
C LEU A 293 -7.78 -2.03 31.66
N THR A 294 -9.03 -1.65 31.41
CA THR A 294 -10.00 -2.48 30.69
C THR A 294 -10.20 -1.91 29.30
N ILE A 295 -9.92 -2.70 28.26
CA ILE A 295 -10.06 -2.28 26.86
C ILE A 295 -11.26 -3.00 26.25
N TYR A 296 -12.17 -2.24 25.64
CA TYR A 296 -13.40 -2.75 25.04
C TYR A 296 -13.27 -2.90 23.54
N ASN A 297 -14.01 -3.85 22.96
CA ASN A 297 -14.13 -3.98 21.50
C ASN A 297 -15.15 -2.99 20.94
N GLU A 298 -14.99 -1.71 21.30
CA GLU A 298 -15.88 -0.60 20.97
C GLU A 298 -15.02 0.62 20.64
N ARG A 299 -15.52 1.49 19.75
CA ARG A 299 -14.84 2.75 19.46
C ARG A 299 -15.09 3.78 20.55
N SER A 300 -14.09 4.60 20.85
CA SER A 300 -14.29 5.72 21.76
C SER A 300 -15.16 6.79 21.09
N VAL A 301 -16.11 7.35 21.84
CA VAL A 301 -16.91 8.51 21.39
C VAL A 301 -16.02 9.76 21.24
N ARG A 302 -14.96 9.88 22.04
CA ARG A 302 -14.02 11.01 22.01
C ARG A 302 -13.01 10.91 20.87
N ASN A 303 -12.72 9.71 20.38
CA ASN A 303 -11.87 9.47 19.22
C ASN A 303 -12.32 8.21 18.46
N PRO A 304 -13.03 8.35 17.33
CA PRO A 304 -13.55 7.21 16.56
C PRO A 304 -12.49 6.25 16.00
N GLN A 305 -11.21 6.68 15.93
CA GLN A 305 -10.10 5.82 15.52
C GLN A 305 -9.52 4.99 16.67
N ALA A 306 -9.79 5.39 17.91
CA ALA A 306 -9.32 4.72 19.13
C ALA A 306 -10.31 3.67 19.65
N LEU A 307 -9.83 2.80 20.54
CA LEU A 307 -10.68 1.89 21.32
C LEU A 307 -11.13 2.58 22.60
N ARG A 308 -12.39 2.33 23.00
CA ARG A 308 -12.89 2.71 24.33
C ARG A 308 -12.16 1.89 25.39
N ALA A 309 -11.75 2.54 26.46
CA ALA A 309 -11.10 1.89 27.59
C ALA A 309 -11.49 2.55 28.91
N VAL A 310 -11.29 1.84 30.02
CA VAL A 310 -11.47 2.35 31.38
C VAL A 310 -10.19 2.11 32.16
N LEU A 311 -9.63 3.16 32.74
CA LEU A 311 -8.54 3.10 33.71
C LEU A 311 -9.15 3.12 35.11
N GLU A 312 -9.11 2.01 35.81
CA GLU A 312 -9.42 1.93 37.23
C GLU A 312 -8.15 2.30 38.01
N PHE A 313 -8.13 3.45 38.68
CA PHE A 313 -7.05 3.86 39.56
C PHE A 313 -7.58 4.04 40.97
N ASN A 314 -7.05 3.28 41.93
CA ASN A 314 -7.45 3.36 43.34
C ASN A 314 -8.99 3.24 43.55
N ARG A 315 -9.63 2.30 42.83
CA ARG A 315 -11.09 2.03 42.85
C ARG A 315 -11.95 3.13 42.23
N THR A 316 -11.35 4.10 41.55
CA THR A 316 -12.07 5.09 40.74
C THR A 316 -11.87 4.77 39.27
N GLU A 317 -12.96 4.69 38.51
CA GLU A 317 -12.95 4.36 37.09
C GLU A 317 -12.97 5.63 36.24
N TYR A 318 -11.96 5.77 35.40
CA TYR A 318 -11.82 6.88 34.47
C TYR A 318 -11.97 6.37 33.05
N GLU A 319 -12.99 6.83 32.32
CA GLU A 319 -13.10 6.48 30.90
C GLU A 319 -11.99 7.16 30.10
N ILE A 320 -11.18 6.37 29.40
CA ILE A 320 -10.09 6.81 28.53
C ILE A 320 -10.23 6.18 27.13
N PHE A 321 -9.32 6.52 26.23
CA PHE A 321 -9.17 5.80 24.97
C PHE A 321 -7.72 5.37 24.73
N VAL A 322 -7.57 4.27 23.98
CA VAL A 322 -6.26 3.70 23.61
C VAL A 322 -6.15 3.56 22.10
N MET A 323 -4.96 3.86 21.56
CA MET A 323 -4.65 3.71 20.13
C MET A 323 -4.03 2.33 19.88
N TYR A 324 -4.40 1.67 18.79
CA TYR A 324 -3.78 0.43 18.32
C TYR A 324 -2.97 0.69 17.05
N ASN A 325 -1.69 0.33 17.07
CA ASN A 325 -0.83 0.41 15.88
C ASN A 325 -0.86 -0.94 15.15
N ARG A 326 -1.43 -0.94 13.93
CA ARG A 326 -1.62 -2.15 13.11
C ARG A 326 -0.31 -2.76 12.62
N THR A 327 0.73 -1.95 12.45
CA THR A 327 2.05 -2.34 11.94
C THR A 327 2.87 -3.03 13.01
N THR A 328 2.93 -2.45 14.21
CA THR A 328 3.76 -2.97 15.32
C THR A 328 3.00 -3.93 16.25
N GLY A 329 1.66 -3.94 16.19
CA GLY A 329 0.83 -4.72 17.10
C GLY A 329 0.80 -4.18 18.54
N THR A 330 1.21 -2.93 18.74
CA THR A 330 1.29 -2.27 20.06
C THR A 330 0.03 -1.47 20.36
N ILE A 331 -0.22 -1.21 21.64
CA ILE A 331 -1.20 -0.21 22.07
C ILE A 331 -0.51 0.99 22.70
N SER A 332 -1.14 2.15 22.65
CA SER A 332 -0.63 3.34 23.33
C SER A 332 -1.73 4.16 23.97
N ILE A 333 -1.43 4.75 25.13
CA ILE A 333 -2.30 5.70 25.81
C ILE A 333 -1.78 7.11 25.51
N PRO A 334 -2.43 7.87 24.61
CA PRO A 334 -2.03 9.24 24.32
C PRO A 334 -2.43 10.18 25.45
N ALA A 335 -1.87 11.39 25.42
CA ALA A 335 -2.38 12.48 26.22
C ALA A 335 -3.85 12.75 25.86
N GLN A 336 -4.69 12.99 26.86
CA GLN A 336 -6.12 13.17 26.65
C GLN A 336 -6.80 13.86 27.84
N THR A 337 -7.90 14.56 27.56
CA THR A 337 -8.82 15.03 28.59
C THR A 337 -9.75 13.91 29.03
N VAL A 338 -9.92 13.80 30.34
CA VAL A 338 -10.68 12.75 31.03
C VAL A 338 -11.68 13.43 31.96
N GLU A 339 -12.92 12.93 31.97
CA GLU A 339 -13.93 13.40 32.91
C GLU A 339 -13.59 12.93 34.33
N ASP A 340 -13.75 13.79 35.33
CA ASP A 340 -13.59 13.38 36.73
C ASP A 340 -14.90 12.78 37.27
N PRO A 341 -14.97 11.46 37.51
CA PRO A 341 -16.16 10.80 38.05
C PRO A 341 -16.48 11.26 39.48
N THR A 342 -15.49 11.78 40.23
CA THR A 342 -15.69 12.29 41.58
C THR A 342 -16.27 13.70 41.60
N LYS A 343 -16.28 14.38 40.43
CA LYS A 343 -16.68 15.78 40.26
C LYS A 343 -15.86 16.77 41.10
N ALA A 344 -14.71 16.36 41.62
CA ALA A 344 -13.79 17.24 42.33
C ALA A 344 -13.04 18.20 41.39
N ASN A 345 -12.92 17.84 40.11
CA ASN A 345 -12.32 18.64 39.06
C ASN A 345 -13.32 18.85 37.91
N TYR A 346 -13.22 19.98 37.22
CA TYR A 346 -13.95 20.22 35.96
C TYR A 346 -13.52 19.21 34.89
N ALA A 347 -12.21 18.99 34.77
CA ALA A 347 -11.61 17.98 33.91
C ALA A 347 -10.26 17.50 34.47
N ILE A 348 -9.81 16.35 33.99
CA ILE A 348 -8.47 15.82 34.26
C ILE A 348 -7.71 15.76 32.95
N LEU A 349 -6.55 16.42 32.87
CA LEU A 349 -5.63 16.26 31.75
C LEU A 349 -4.68 15.10 32.04
N PHE A 350 -4.84 13.99 31.33
CA PHE A 350 -3.99 12.81 31.46
C PHE A 350 -2.81 12.92 30.49
N VAL A 351 -1.59 12.98 31.01
CA VAL A 351 -0.36 13.33 30.26
C VAL A 351 0.84 12.50 30.70
N GLY A 352 1.79 12.30 29.78
CA GLY A 352 3.04 11.57 30.03
C GLY A 352 4.04 12.36 30.90
N THR A 353 4.87 11.63 31.64
CA THR A 353 5.93 12.16 32.51
C THR A 353 7.26 11.44 32.29
N ASN A 354 8.37 12.12 32.60
CA ASN A 354 9.68 11.50 32.81
C ASN A 354 10.04 11.62 34.29
N GLY A 355 10.00 10.52 35.02
CA GLY A 355 9.89 10.52 36.47
C GLY A 355 8.67 11.35 36.91
N SER A 356 8.91 12.35 37.76
CA SER A 356 7.88 13.30 38.23
C SER A 356 7.73 14.54 37.37
N GLN A 357 8.54 14.71 36.31
CA GLN A 357 8.51 15.87 35.44
C GLN A 357 7.51 15.68 34.31
N LEU A 358 6.61 16.66 34.12
CA LEU A 358 5.70 16.68 32.97
C LEU A 358 6.49 16.80 31.66
N LEU A 359 6.14 15.97 30.68
CA LEU A 359 6.61 16.14 29.32
C LEU A 359 5.73 17.19 28.64
N GLY A 360 6.17 18.45 28.69
CA GLY A 360 5.39 19.61 28.18
C GLY A 360 5.23 19.64 26.66
N LYS A 361 4.23 20.40 26.18
CA LYS A 361 3.80 20.75 24.79
C LYS A 361 3.73 19.66 23.70
N VAL A 362 4.31 18.48 23.91
CA VAL A 362 4.31 17.38 22.96
C VAL A 362 3.49 16.24 23.55
N ASP A 363 2.43 15.86 22.85
CA ASP A 363 1.62 14.69 23.19
C ASP A 363 2.44 13.41 22.97
N VAL A 364 3.30 13.05 23.93
CA VAL A 364 4.09 11.82 23.90
C VAL A 364 3.21 10.67 24.40
N PRO A 365 2.74 9.76 23.52
CA PRO A 365 1.89 8.66 23.96
C PRO A 365 2.70 7.63 24.75
N PHE A 366 2.05 6.94 25.68
CA PHE A 366 2.68 5.87 26.43
C PHE A 366 2.39 4.51 25.78
N THR A 367 3.41 3.90 25.14
CA THR A 367 3.26 2.66 24.35
C THR A 367 3.59 1.41 25.16
N PHE A 368 2.77 0.37 24.98
CA PHE A 368 2.98 -0.98 25.49
C PHE A 368 3.18 -1.96 24.34
N GLN A 369 4.22 -2.78 24.45
CA GLN A 369 4.56 -3.82 23.48
C GLN A 369 4.58 -5.17 24.18
N TRP A 370 4.03 -6.21 23.53
CA TRP A 370 4.07 -7.55 24.10
C TRP A 370 5.51 -8.05 24.18
N ASP A 371 5.87 -8.60 25.34
CA ASP A 371 7.16 -9.18 25.64
C ASP A 371 6.92 -10.67 25.95
N PRO A 372 7.28 -11.57 25.02
CA PRO A 372 7.02 -13.00 25.14
C PRO A 372 7.83 -13.66 26.25
N ASP A 373 9.01 -13.13 26.60
CA ASP A 373 9.90 -13.74 27.59
C ASP A 373 9.32 -13.63 29.01
N PHE A 374 8.55 -12.57 29.27
CA PHE A 374 7.96 -12.27 30.57
C PHE A 374 6.43 -12.43 30.62
N GLU A 375 5.82 -12.80 29.50
CA GLU A 375 4.36 -12.94 29.30
C GLU A 375 3.55 -11.72 29.79
N HIS A 376 4.03 -10.54 29.44
CA HIS A 376 3.38 -9.27 29.77
C HIS A 376 3.61 -8.24 28.66
N ALA A 377 2.93 -7.10 28.70
CA ALA A 377 3.21 -6.00 27.79
C ALA A 377 4.12 -4.97 28.47
N THR A 378 5.39 -4.94 28.08
CA THR A 378 6.38 -4.01 28.61
C THR A 378 6.07 -2.58 28.18
N ALA A 379 6.19 -1.67 29.14
CA ALA A 379 6.18 -0.24 28.92
C ALA A 379 7.45 0.19 28.19
N VAL A 380 7.36 0.38 26.88
CA VAL A 380 8.50 0.81 26.07
C VAL A 380 8.64 2.34 26.04
N GLY A 381 7.54 3.06 26.31
CA GLY A 381 7.46 4.52 26.17
C GLY A 381 7.55 4.96 24.71
N ALA A 382 7.11 6.17 24.37
CA ALA A 382 7.43 6.74 23.07
C ALA A 382 8.74 7.53 23.15
N THR A 383 9.69 7.21 22.28
CA THR A 383 10.91 8.01 22.09
C THR A 383 10.55 9.19 21.20
N PHE A 384 10.51 10.40 21.75
CA PHE A 384 10.44 11.62 20.95
C PHE A 384 11.68 12.47 21.26
N GLU A 385 12.50 12.69 20.22
CA GLU A 385 13.82 13.33 20.33
C GLU A 385 14.73 12.68 21.40
N LYS A 386 14.86 13.32 22.59
CA LYS A 386 15.72 12.95 23.72
C LYS A 386 14.94 12.64 25.01
N SER A 387 13.61 12.62 24.96
CA SER A 387 12.75 12.43 26.14
C SER A 387 12.04 11.08 26.08
N LYS A 388 12.10 10.30 27.16
CA LYS A 388 11.36 9.03 27.30
C LYS A 388 10.24 9.22 28.31
N ALA A 389 9.00 8.98 27.91
CA ALA A 389 7.91 8.85 28.86
C ALA A 389 8.15 7.61 29.73
N THR A 390 8.21 7.80 31.04
CA THR A 390 8.36 6.74 32.03
C THR A 390 7.12 6.61 32.93
N GLY A 391 6.22 7.60 32.94
CA GLY A 391 4.99 7.57 33.72
C GLY A 391 3.89 8.43 33.11
N MET A 392 2.78 8.56 33.84
CA MET A 392 1.66 9.44 33.49
C MET A 392 1.03 10.09 34.73
N TYR A 393 0.61 11.34 34.60
CA TYR A 393 -0.18 12.08 35.58
C TYR A 393 -1.55 12.44 35.03
N GLY A 394 -2.57 12.39 35.88
CA GLY A 394 -3.85 13.08 35.67
C GLY A 394 -3.81 14.38 36.44
N ILE A 395 -3.79 15.51 35.73
CA ILE A 395 -3.77 16.85 36.31
C ILE A 395 -5.19 17.38 36.42
N GLY A 396 -5.64 17.72 37.63
CA GLY A 396 -6.96 18.29 37.86
C GLY A 396 -7.03 19.76 37.44
N TYR A 397 -8.08 20.13 36.71
CA TYR A 397 -8.40 21.50 36.35
C TYR A 397 -9.70 21.92 37.02
N LYS A 398 -9.75 23.14 37.54
CA LYS A 398 -10.97 23.70 38.18
C LYS A 398 -11.92 24.32 37.15
N ASP A 399 -11.37 24.75 36.03
CA ASP A 399 -12.06 25.29 34.85
C ASP A 399 -11.16 25.10 33.62
N GLU A 400 -11.58 25.59 32.45
CA GLU A 400 -10.86 25.40 31.19
C GLU A 400 -9.44 25.99 31.15
N LEU A 401 -9.12 26.95 32.03
CA LEU A 401 -7.87 27.72 31.97
C LEU A 401 -6.99 27.54 33.21
N HIS A 402 -7.54 27.08 34.32
CA HIS A 402 -6.83 27.05 35.58
C HIS A 402 -6.72 25.65 36.18
N GLN A 403 -5.50 25.30 36.57
CA GLN A 403 -5.21 24.09 37.32
C GLN A 403 -5.88 24.16 38.70
N ASN A 404 -6.42 23.03 39.16
CA ASN A 404 -6.99 22.91 40.50
C ASN A 404 -5.87 22.74 41.54
N THR A 405 -6.06 23.31 42.73
CA THR A 405 -5.07 23.27 43.82
C THR A 405 -5.72 22.86 45.14
N ASP A 406 -4.96 22.20 46.01
CA ASP A 406 -5.37 21.94 47.39
C ASP A 406 -5.36 23.21 48.27
N ALA A 407 -5.68 23.06 49.56
CA ALA A 407 -5.78 24.18 50.50
C ALA A 407 -4.42 24.89 50.73
N GLU A 408 -3.32 24.18 50.51
CA GLU A 408 -1.95 24.67 50.60
C GLU A 408 -1.43 25.26 49.28
N GLY A 409 -2.25 25.24 48.22
CA GLY A 409 -1.91 25.78 46.90
C GLY A 409 -1.12 24.82 46.01
N ASN A 410 -0.98 23.54 46.39
CA ASN A 410 -0.32 22.54 45.56
C ASN A 410 -1.26 22.01 44.48
N PRO A 411 -0.75 21.68 43.28
CA PRO A 411 -1.57 21.09 42.22
C PRO A 411 -2.26 19.77 42.58
N VAL A 412 -3.57 19.69 42.32
CA VAL A 412 -4.36 18.47 42.50
C VAL A 412 -4.05 17.49 41.36
N THR A 413 -3.49 16.34 41.72
CA THR A 413 -3.08 15.29 40.77
C THR A 413 -3.79 13.97 41.10
N PRO A 414 -5.06 13.78 40.66
CA PRO A 414 -5.88 12.62 41.06
C PRO A 414 -5.33 11.27 40.59
N ILE A 415 -4.53 11.25 39.51
CA ILE A 415 -3.96 10.02 38.96
C ILE A 415 -2.44 10.16 38.91
N ILE A 416 -1.72 9.23 39.54
CA ILE A 416 -0.25 9.25 39.61
C ILE A 416 0.27 7.85 39.27
N LEU A 417 0.80 7.70 38.06
CA LEU A 417 1.40 6.46 37.55
C LEU A 417 2.88 6.69 37.25
N LEU A 418 3.71 6.67 38.28
CA LEU A 418 5.16 6.83 38.12
C LEU A 418 5.82 5.52 37.71
N ASP A 419 6.80 5.59 36.81
CA ASP A 419 7.61 4.45 36.36
C ASP A 419 6.72 3.25 36.00
N LEU A 420 5.85 3.45 35.02
CA LEU A 420 5.04 2.41 34.42
C LEU A 420 5.97 1.34 33.84
N GLU A 421 5.79 0.09 34.27
CA GLU A 421 6.69 -1.02 33.92
C GLU A 421 6.04 -1.95 32.89
N TYR A 422 4.81 -2.43 33.15
CA TYR A 422 4.14 -3.37 32.26
C TYR A 422 2.63 -3.50 32.52
N LEU A 423 1.93 -4.09 31.54
CA LEU A 423 0.57 -4.61 31.68
C LEU A 423 0.60 -6.14 31.75
N ARG A 424 -0.12 -6.74 32.70
CA ARG A 424 -0.30 -8.19 32.74
C ARG A 424 -1.77 -8.53 32.81
N ARG A 425 -2.23 -9.54 32.09
CA ARG A 425 -3.65 -9.89 32.04
C ARG A 425 -4.17 -10.13 33.46
N ALA A 426 -5.26 -9.46 33.82
CA ALA A 426 -5.88 -9.68 35.12
C ALA A 426 -6.54 -11.06 35.11
N GLN A 427 -6.35 -11.83 36.19
CA GLN A 427 -7.03 -13.11 36.39
C GLN A 427 -8.51 -12.91 36.71
#